data_AF-A0A553K160-F1
#
_entry.id   AF-A0A553K160-F1
#
_cell.length_a   1.000
_cell.length_b   1.000
_cell.length_c   1.000
_cell.angle_alpha   90.00
_cell.angle_beta   90.00
_cell.angle_gamma   90.00
#
_symmetry.space_group_name_H-M   'P 1'
#
loop_
_entity.id
_entity.type
_entity.pdbx_description
1 polymer ?
#
loop_
_entity_poly.entity_id
_entity_poly.type
_entity_poly.pdbx_seq_one_letter_code
_entity_poly.pdbx_strand_id
1 'polypeptide(L)'
;ILFVLFVLGGTFVYAGIFISLASISFWSDARSSIMPMMYNIGNYGRYPVDIYNRIIRYILTWILPFAFVGVYPSAYFLRKTEWYMYSFLTPVMGIVCFTLSLLLWNAGVKRYRGAGN
;
A
#
# COMPACT_ATOMS: atom_id res chain seq x y z
N ILE A 1 -22.27 -3.91 1.36
CA ILE A 1 -21.58 -3.70 0.06
C ILE A 1 -20.37 -2.77 0.21
N LEU A 2 -20.55 -1.50 0.62
CA LEU A 2 -19.43 -0.54 0.77
C LEU A 2 -18.29 -1.05 1.67
N PHE A 3 -18.62 -1.70 2.79
CA PHE A 3 -17.64 -2.32 3.67
C PHE A 3 -16.72 -3.31 2.94
N VAL A 4 -17.30 -4.23 2.16
CA VAL A 4 -16.54 -5.23 1.40
C VAL A 4 -15.64 -4.55 0.37
N LEU A 5 -16.15 -3.55 -0.33
CA LEU A 5 -15.40 -2.79 -1.33
C LEU A 5 -14.20 -2.05 -0.70
N PHE A 6 -14.37 -1.46 0.48
CA PHE A 6 -13.30 -0.82 1.23
C PHE A 6 -12.26 -1.81 1.76
N VAL A 7 -12.69 -2.97 2.27
CA VAL A 7 -11.79 -4.04 2.72
C VAL A 7 -10.96 -4.57 1.54
N LEU A 8 -11.58 -4.81 0.38
CA LEU A 8 -10.88 -5.24 -0.81
C LEU A 8 -9.89 -4.18 -1.31
N GLY A 9 -10.30 -2.91 -1.34
CA GLY A 9 -9.42 -1.80 -1.69
C GLY A 9 -8.20 -1.71 -0.78
N GLY A 10 -8.41 -1.73 0.54
CA GLY A 10 -7.32 -1.72 1.52
C GLY A 10 -6.42 -2.95 1.42
N THR A 11 -6.99 -4.12 1.13
CA THR A 11 -6.25 -5.37 0.91
C THR A 11 -5.35 -5.28 -0.31
N PHE A 12 -5.84 -4.74 -1.43
CA PHE A 12 -5.06 -4.55 -2.65
C PHE A 12 -3.96 -3.50 -2.48
N VAL A 13 -4.19 -2.44 -1.71
CA VAL A 13 -3.12 -1.50 -1.34
C VAL A 13 -2.03 -2.22 -0.55
N TYR A 14 -2.41 -2.93 0.51
CA TYR A 14 -1.46 -3.63 1.37
C TYR A 14 -0.67 -4.68 0.59
N ALA A 15 -1.37 -5.56 -0.14
CA ALA A 15 -0.75 -6.57 -0.99
C ALA A 15 0.17 -5.93 -2.05
N GLY A 16 -0.29 -4.87 -2.73
CA GLY A 16 0.50 -4.19 -3.75
C GLY A 16 1.82 -3.63 -3.24
N ILE A 17 1.81 -3.02 -2.04
CA ILE A 17 3.04 -2.51 -1.40
C ILE A 17 4.01 -3.68 -1.15
N PHE A 18 3.57 -4.72 -0.46
CA PHE A 18 4.45 -5.83 -0.06
C PHE A 18 4.93 -6.68 -1.24
N ILE A 19 4.10 -6.91 -2.26
CA ILE A 19 4.49 -7.58 -3.50
C ILE A 19 5.54 -6.74 -4.24
N SER A 20 5.37 -5.42 -4.31
CA SER A 20 6.34 -4.52 -4.95
C SER A 20 7.69 -4.59 -4.23
N LEU A 21 7.71 -4.53 -2.89
CA LEU A 21 8.94 -4.66 -2.12
C LEU A 21 9.59 -6.04 -2.28
N ALA A 22 8.81 -7.12 -2.26
CA ALA A 22 9.33 -8.47 -2.50
C ALA A 22 9.91 -8.63 -3.91
N SER A 23 9.32 -7.96 -4.90
CA SER A 23 9.81 -7.99 -6.28
C SER A 23 11.21 -7.38 -6.41
N ILE A 24 11.59 -6.40 -5.58
CA ILE A 24 12.93 -5.79 -5.60
C ILE A 24 14.03 -6.83 -5.38
N SER A 25 13.75 -7.91 -4.64
CA SER A 25 14.70 -9.00 -4.42
C SER A 25 15.12 -9.72 -5.70
N PHE A 26 14.39 -9.61 -6.82
CA PHE A 26 14.84 -10.15 -8.11
C PHE A 26 16.03 -9.40 -8.71
N TRP A 27 16.29 -8.16 -8.27
CA TRP A 27 17.39 -7.31 -8.79
C TRP A 27 18.46 -7.02 -7.75
N SER A 28 18.17 -7.22 -6.47
CA SER A 28 19.06 -6.81 -5.37
C SER A 28 19.47 -8.01 -4.52
N ASP A 29 20.76 -8.32 -4.53
CA ASP A 29 21.41 -9.22 -3.57
C ASP A 29 21.75 -8.48 -2.27
N ALA A 30 20.75 -7.80 -1.69
CA ALA A 30 20.94 -7.10 -0.42
C ALA A 30 20.99 -8.11 0.74
N ARG A 31 22.04 -8.01 1.59
CA ARG A 31 22.12 -8.78 2.85
C ARG A 31 21.03 -8.42 3.86
N SER A 32 20.47 -7.22 3.78
CA SER A 32 19.45 -6.72 4.70
C SER A 32 18.14 -6.43 3.97
N SER A 33 17.03 -6.86 4.57
CA SER A 33 15.69 -6.62 4.05
C SER A 33 15.14 -5.30 4.57
N ILE A 34 14.52 -4.50 3.70
CA ILE A 34 13.77 -3.29 4.10
C ILE A 34 12.38 -3.64 4.68
N MET A 35 11.96 -4.90 4.61
CA MET A 35 10.63 -5.33 4.99
C MET A 35 10.26 -5.04 6.46
N PRO A 36 11.14 -5.29 7.46
CA PRO A 36 10.87 -4.94 8.85
C PRO A 36 10.60 -3.45 9.06
N MET A 37 11.34 -2.57 8.36
CA MET A 37 11.10 -1.13 8.40
C MET A 37 9.72 -0.80 7.81
N MET A 38 9.35 -1.45 6.71
CA MET A 38 8.07 -1.19 6.06
C MET A 38 6.87 -1.69 6.88
N TYR A 39 7.01 -2.80 7.62
CA TYR A 39 6.00 -3.23 8.60
C TYR A 39 5.82 -2.19 9.73
N ASN A 40 6.92 -1.61 10.22
CA ASN A 40 6.86 -0.55 11.23
C ASN A 40 6.12 0.69 10.69
N ILE A 41 6.42 1.12 9.47
CA ILE A 41 5.70 2.22 8.81
C ILE A 41 4.21 1.87 8.62
N GLY A 42 3.92 0.63 8.23
CA GLY A 42 2.54 0.15 8.08
C GLY A 42 1.69 0.28 9.35
N ASN A 43 2.30 0.19 10.54
CA ASN A 43 1.59 0.41 11.81
C ASN A 43 1.08 1.86 11.96
N TYR A 44 1.71 2.85 11.34
CA TYR A 44 1.22 4.24 11.35
C TYR A 44 -0.11 4.38 10.60
N GLY A 45 -0.36 3.52 9.60
CA GLY A 45 -1.65 3.43 8.90
C GLY A 45 -2.80 2.88 9.75
N ARG A 46 -2.59 2.59 11.04
CA ARG A 46 -3.64 2.20 12.00
C ARG A 46 -4.18 3.37 12.81
N TYR A 47 -3.47 4.50 12.81
CA TYR A 47 -3.83 5.68 13.59
C TYR A 47 -4.38 6.79 12.69
N PRO A 48 -5.32 7.61 13.18
CA PRO A 48 -5.86 8.72 12.40
C PRO A 48 -4.77 9.64 11.86
N VAL A 49 -4.81 9.91 10.56
CA VAL A 49 -3.77 10.71 9.88
C VAL A 49 -3.69 12.18 10.34
N ASP A 50 -4.71 12.67 11.04
CA ASP A 50 -4.76 14.03 11.59
C ASP A 50 -3.81 14.26 12.77
N ILE A 51 -3.35 13.20 13.44
CA ILE A 51 -2.37 13.33 14.54
C ILE A 51 -0.96 13.61 14.02
N TYR A 52 -0.72 13.37 12.74
CA TYR A 52 0.58 13.51 12.10
C TYR A 52 0.73 14.88 11.47
N ASN A 53 1.98 15.35 11.38
CA ASN A 53 2.28 16.56 10.62
C ASN A 53 1.96 16.37 9.12
N ARG A 54 1.91 17.49 8.37
CA ARG A 54 1.55 17.50 6.96
C ARG A 54 2.46 16.61 6.10
N ILE A 55 3.74 16.48 6.44
CA ILE A 55 4.71 15.68 5.69
C ILE A 55 4.44 14.18 5.86
N ILE A 56 4.32 13.71 7.11
CA ILE A 56 4.03 12.30 7.41
C ILE A 56 2.68 11.90 6.80
N ARG A 57 1.67 12.77 6.93
CA ARG A 57 0.38 12.57 6.29
C ARG A 57 0.52 12.39 4.78
N TYR A 58 1.25 13.27 4.10
CA TYR A 58 1.47 13.18 2.66
C TYR A 58 2.16 11.87 2.27
N ILE A 59 3.19 11.46 3.02
CA ILE A 59 3.89 10.19 2.79
C ILE A 59 2.93 9.01 2.93
N LEU A 60 2.15 8.94 4.02
CA LEU A 60 1.23 7.84 4.30
C LEU A 60 0.03 7.77 3.35
N THR A 61 -0.26 8.86 2.63
CA THR A 61 -1.35 8.92 1.64
C THR A 61 -0.84 8.63 0.24
N TRP A 62 0.28 9.23 -0.18
CA TRP A 62 0.66 9.27 -1.61
C TRP A 62 1.91 8.48 -1.96
N ILE A 63 2.88 8.36 -1.04
CA ILE A 63 4.16 7.68 -1.30
C ILE A 63 4.07 6.22 -0.84
N LEU A 64 3.63 6.02 0.39
CA LEU A 64 3.38 4.74 1.02
C LEU A 64 1.93 4.73 1.49
N PRO A 65 0.95 4.37 0.62
CA PRO A 65 -0.48 4.61 0.83
C PRO A 65 -1.15 3.79 1.95
N PHE A 66 -0.45 3.54 3.05
CA PHE A 66 -0.93 2.81 4.22
C PHE A 66 -2.17 3.44 4.87
N ALA A 67 -2.40 4.74 4.71
CA ALA A 67 -3.63 5.37 5.19
C ALA A 67 -4.90 4.81 4.50
N PHE A 68 -4.79 4.32 3.26
CA PHE A 68 -5.89 3.67 2.53
C PHE A 68 -6.18 2.24 3.00
N VAL A 69 -5.28 1.62 3.78
CA VAL A 69 -5.49 0.25 4.27
C VAL A 69 -6.55 0.20 5.37
N GLY A 70 -6.65 1.25 6.19
CA GLY A 70 -7.57 1.26 7.34
C GLY A 70 -8.13 2.63 7.71
N VAL A 71 -7.32 3.69 7.72
CA VAL A 71 -7.74 5.01 8.21
C VAL A 71 -8.83 5.63 7.33
N TYR A 72 -8.57 5.76 6.03
CA TYR A 72 -9.52 6.38 5.12
C TYR A 72 -10.81 5.58 4.94
N PRO A 73 -10.82 4.26 4.71
CA PRO A 73 -12.07 3.51 4.62
C PRO A 73 -12.88 3.53 5.92
N SER A 74 -12.23 3.51 7.10
CA SER A 74 -12.94 3.58 8.39
C SER A 74 -13.57 4.95 8.66
N ALA A 75 -12.98 6.03 8.11
CA ALA A 75 -13.49 7.39 8.27
C ALA A 75 -14.95 7.55 7.80
N TYR A 76 -15.36 6.81 6.77
CA TYR A 76 -16.74 6.77 6.30
C TYR A 76 -17.70 6.24 7.37
N PHE A 77 -17.34 5.13 8.03
CA PHE A 77 -18.16 4.54 9.10
C PHE A 77 -18.17 5.39 10.38
N LEU A 78 -17.09 6.12 10.64
CA LEU A 78 -16.97 7.07 11.74
C LEU A 78 -17.62 8.43 11.46
N ARG A 79 -18.28 8.58 10.31
CA ARG A 79 -18.96 9.82 9.87
C ARG A 79 -18.05 11.04 9.80
N LYS A 80 -16.76 10.84 9.51
CA LYS A 80 -15.81 11.94 9.28
C LYS A 80 -15.90 12.44 7.83
N THR A 81 -16.83 13.37 7.60
CA THR A 81 -17.20 13.87 6.27
C THR A 81 -16.03 14.46 5.48
N GLU A 82 -15.09 15.11 6.17
CA GLU A 82 -13.85 15.66 5.62
C GLU A 82 -12.96 14.61 4.91
N TRP A 83 -13.09 13.32 5.25
CA TRP A 83 -12.29 12.22 4.67
C TRP A 83 -13.05 11.35 3.68
N TYR A 84 -14.34 11.62 3.41
CA TYR A 84 -15.16 10.75 2.57
C TYR A 84 -14.60 10.56 1.17
N MET A 85 -14.06 11.63 0.56
CA MET A 85 -13.42 11.54 -0.75
C MET A 85 -12.30 10.50 -0.76
N TYR A 86 -11.47 10.48 0.28
CA TYR A 86 -10.39 9.50 0.42
C TYR A 86 -10.93 8.09 0.70
N SER A 87 -12.01 7.96 1.48
CA SER A 87 -12.68 6.67 1.69
C SER A 87 -13.08 6.04 0.35
N PHE A 88 -13.74 6.80 -0.54
CA PHE A 88 -14.16 6.31 -1.86
C PHE A 88 -13.01 6.14 -2.86
N LEU A 89 -11.86 6.80 -2.63
CA LEU A 89 -10.66 6.61 -3.44
C LEU A 89 -9.90 5.32 -3.09
N THR A 90 -10.12 4.74 -1.91
CA THR A 90 -9.52 3.47 -1.45
C THR A 90 -9.52 2.33 -2.49
N PRO A 91 -10.64 1.95 -3.12
CA PRO A 91 -10.65 0.90 -4.15
C PRO A 91 -9.78 1.25 -5.36
N VAL A 92 -9.78 2.51 -5.79
CA VAL A 92 -8.98 2.98 -6.93
C VAL A 92 -7.49 2.87 -6.60
N MET A 93 -7.10 3.33 -5.40
CA MET A 93 -5.73 3.22 -4.93
C MET A 93 -5.29 1.76 -4.81
N GLY A 94 -6.18 0.88 -4.35
CA GLY A 94 -5.95 -0.57 -4.33
C GLY A 94 -5.64 -1.14 -5.70
N ILE A 95 -6.47 -0.84 -6.70
CA ILE A 95 -6.25 -1.29 -8.08
C ILE A 95 -4.93 -0.78 -8.63
N VAL A 96 -4.60 0.50 -8.40
CA VAL A 96 -3.34 1.11 -8.86
C VAL A 96 -2.14 0.42 -8.22
N CYS A 97 -2.09 0.33 -6.89
CA CYS A 97 -0.98 -0.31 -6.17
C CYS A 97 -0.80 -1.78 -6.56
N PHE A 98 -1.90 -2.52 -6.65
CA PHE A 98 -1.85 -3.93 -7.01
C PHE A 98 -1.39 -4.14 -8.44
N THR A 99 -1.91 -3.36 -9.39
CA THR A 99 -1.49 -3.45 -10.80
C THR A 99 0.00 -3.14 -10.95
N LEU A 100 0.50 -2.06 -10.32
CA LEU A 100 1.92 -1.73 -10.33
C LEU A 100 2.78 -2.87 -9.75
N SER A 101 2.31 -3.50 -8.67
CA SER A 101 3.01 -4.62 -8.06
C SER A 101 3.10 -5.85 -8.98
N LEU A 102 2.04 -6.15 -9.73
CA LEU A 102 2.03 -7.25 -10.69
C LEU A 102 2.97 -6.97 -11.86
N LEU A 103 3.06 -5.73 -12.33
CA LEU A 103 4.00 -5.33 -13.37
C LEU A 103 5.45 -5.50 -12.91
N LEU A 104 5.76 -5.05 -11.68
CA LEU A 104 7.08 -5.23 -11.07
C LEU A 104 7.41 -6.71 -10.89
N TRP A 105 6.49 -7.50 -10.35
CA TRP A 105 6.67 -8.94 -10.16
C TRP A 105 6.98 -9.64 -11.50
N ASN A 106 6.17 -9.40 -12.53
CA ASN A 106 6.36 -10.00 -13.85
C ASN A 106 7.68 -9.58 -14.50
N ALA A 107 8.11 -8.33 -14.31
CA ALA A 107 9.41 -7.86 -14.78
C ALA A 107 10.57 -8.59 -14.06
N GLY A 108 10.44 -8.82 -12.75
CA GLY A 108 11.44 -9.52 -11.94
C GLY A 108 11.57 -11.00 -12.32
N VAL A 109 10.44 -11.69 -12.49
CA VAL A 109 10.40 -13.10 -12.92
C VAL A 109 11.08 -13.30 -14.29
N LYS A 110 10.85 -12.38 -15.24
CA LYS A 110 11.51 -12.44 -16.56
C LYS A 110 13.03 -12.33 -16.46
N ARG A 111 13.55 -11.52 -15.54
CA ARG A 111 14.99 -11.38 -15.30
C ARG A 111 15.59 -12.64 -14.67
N TYR A 112 14.91 -13.22 -13.67
CA TYR A 112 15.37 -14.44 -13.00
C TYR A 112 15.52 -15.62 -13.97
N ARG A 113 14.58 -15.76 -14.92
CA ARG A 113 14.66 -16.77 -15.98
C ARG A 113 15.89 -16.64 -16.90
N GLY A 114 16.47 -15.44 -17.03
CA GLY A 114 17.62 -15.19 -17.88
C GLY A 114 18.97 -15.65 -17.32
N ALA A 115 19.05 -16.03 -16.04
CA ALA A 115 20.25 -16.59 -15.42
C ALA A 115 20.29 -18.13 -15.45
N GLY A 116 19.28 -18.76 -16.07
CA GLY A 116 19.07 -20.22 -16.07
C GLY A 116 19.06 -20.86 -17.47
N ASN A 117 19.80 -20.31 -18.43
CA ASN A 117 20.22 -20.95 -19.69
C ASN A 117 21.59 -20.36 -20.10
#